data_AF-A0A930WQI7-F1
#
_entry.id   AF-A0A930WQI7-F1
#
_cell.length_a   1.000
_cell.length_b   1.000
_cell.length_c   1.000
_cell.angle_alpha   90.00
_cell.angle_beta   90.00
_cell.angle_gamma   90.00
#
_symmetry.space_group_name_H-M   'P 1'
#
loop_
_entity.id
_entity.type
_entity.pdbx_description
1 polymer ?
#
loop_
_entity_poly.entity_id
_entity_poly.type
_entity_poly.pdbx_seq_one_letter_code
_entity_poly.pdbx_strand_id
1 'polypeptide(L)' 'MTVQKNEKGQTLNEATSTLLAERKLFGQILYDDLSAQIAIPFELDAEGMDKLIQKFEDAGVSVVD' A
#
# COMPACT_ATOMS: atom_id res chain seq x y z
N MET A 1 17.08 13.91 5.96
CA MET A 1 15.75 13.29 5.76
C MET A 1 15.90 12.16 4.76
N THR A 2 16.13 10.94 5.22
CA THR A 2 16.26 9.76 4.36
C THR A 2 14.86 9.28 3.98
N VAL A 3 14.39 9.68 2.80
CA VAL A 3 13.20 9.08 2.18
C VAL A 3 13.51 7.62 1.90
N GLN A 4 12.86 6.70 2.62
CA GLN A 4 12.92 5.28 2.33
C GLN A 4 12.31 5.06 0.94
N LYS A 5 13.14 4.59 0.01
CA LYS A 5 12.77 4.29 -1.37
C LYS A 5 12.87 2.79 -1.57
N ASN A 6 11.86 2.19 -2.20
CA ASN A 6 11.91 0.78 -2.59
C ASN A 6 12.96 0.56 -3.70
N GLU A 7 13.14 -0.70 -4.13
CA GLU A 7 14.05 -1.08 -5.22
C GLU A 7 13.79 -0.33 -6.54
N LYS A 8 12.57 0.20 -6.74
CA LYS A 8 12.18 1.00 -7.90
C LYS A 8 12.45 2.51 -7.73
N GLY A 9 13.05 2.94 -6.62
CA GLY A 9 13.30 4.34 -6.31
C GLY A 9 12.06 5.14 -5.90
N GLN A 10 10.92 4.47 -5.69
CA GLN A 10 9.66 5.09 -5.32
C GLN A 10 9.53 5.18 -3.81
N THR A 11 8.92 6.27 -3.34
CA THR A 11 8.51 6.42 -1.94
C THR A 11 7.30 5.55 -1.64
N LEU A 12 7.08 5.26 -0.36
CA LEU A 12 5.89 4.53 0.11
C LEU A 12 4.59 5.15 -0.41
N ASN A 13 4.50 6.48 -0.42
CA ASN A 13 3.33 7.19 -0.94
C ASN A 13 3.13 6.97 -2.45
N GLU A 14 4.19 7.04 -3.25
CA GLU A 14 4.10 6.83 -4.70
C GLU A 14 3.70 5.39 -5.04
N ALA A 15 4.31 4.40 -4.38
CA ALA A 15 3.96 3.00 -4.55
C ALA A 15 2.50 2.73 -4.12
N THR A 16 2.10 3.28 -2.97
CA THR A 16 0.73 3.18 -2.46
C THR A 16 -0.26 3.80 -3.43
N SER A 17 -0.03 5.03 -3.89
CA SER A 17 -0.92 5.71 -4.84
C SER A 17 -1.01 5.01 -6.20
N THR A 18 0.09 4.42 -6.67
CA THR A 18 0.09 3.62 -7.91
C THR A 18 -0.79 2.38 -7.75
N LEU A 19 -0.53 1.59 -6.70
CA LEU A 19 -1.29 0.37 -6.41
C LEU A 19 -2.77 0.67 -6.15
N LEU A 20 -3.04 1.75 -5.44
CA LEU A 20 -4.38 2.25 -5.17
C LEU A 20 -5.11 2.57 -6.49
N ALA A 21 -4.49 3.28 -7.42
CA ALA A 21 -5.10 3.62 -8.71
C ALA A 21 -5.44 2.37 -9.53
N GLU A 22 -4.57 1.36 -9.50
CA GLU A 22 -4.80 0.07 -10.17
C GLU A 22 -5.96 -0.69 -9.52
N ARG A 23 -5.98 -0.77 -8.18
CA ARG A 23 -7.01 -1.52 -7.43
C ARG A 23 -8.33 -0.80 -7.32
N LYS A 24 -8.36 0.52 -7.51
CA LYS A 24 -9.59 1.32 -7.55
C LYS A 24 -10.55 0.88 -8.65
N LEU A 25 -10.05 0.33 -9.77
CA LEU A 25 -10.93 -0.28 -10.79
C LEU A 25 -11.68 -1.51 -10.24
N PHE A 26 -11.04 -2.27 -9.36
CA PHE A 26 -11.60 -3.50 -8.78
C PHE A 26 -12.39 -3.22 -7.49
N GLY A 27 -12.11 -2.10 -6.81
CA GLY A 27 -12.73 -1.72 -5.54
C GLY A 27 -12.25 -2.54 -4.34
N GLN A 28 -11.29 -3.45 -4.54
CA GLN A 28 -10.73 -4.28 -3.47
C GLN A 28 -9.28 -4.72 -3.73
N ILE A 29 -8.58 -5.08 -2.66
CA ILE A 29 -7.24 -5.68 -2.69
C ILE A 29 -7.12 -6.73 -1.57
N LEU A 30 -6.39 -7.82 -1.81
CA LEU A 30 -6.08 -8.80 -0.77
C LEU A 30 -5.06 -8.22 0.21
N TYR A 31 -5.17 -8.56 1.49
CA TYR A 31 -4.22 -8.16 2.53
C TYR A 31 -2.82 -8.68 2.19
N ASP A 32 -2.72 -9.92 1.71
CA ASP A 32 -1.48 -10.51 1.23
C ASP A 32 -0.89 -9.72 0.05
N ASP A 33 -1.72 -9.29 -0.91
CA ASP A 33 -1.27 -8.48 -2.05
C ASP A 33 -0.78 -7.10 -1.59
N LEU A 34 -1.51 -6.45 -0.68
CA LEU A 34 -1.13 -5.15 -0.12
C LEU A 34 0.20 -5.24 0.64
N SER A 35 0.33 -6.30 1.44
CA SER A 35 1.53 -6.59 2.21
C SER A 35 2.72 -6.88 1.30
N ALA A 36 2.56 -7.78 0.32
CA ALA A 36 3.63 -8.13 -0.60
C ALA A 36 4.12 -6.96 -1.45
N GLN A 37 3.22 -6.07 -1.85
CA GLN A 37 3.57 -4.95 -2.73
C GLN A 37 4.04 -3.69 -2.00
N ILE A 38 3.61 -3.48 -0.75
CA ILE A 38 3.97 -2.29 0.02
C ILE A 38 4.62 -2.66 1.36
N ALA A 39 4.00 -3.48 2.21
CA ALA A 39 4.53 -3.73 3.56
C ALA A 39 5.92 -4.37 3.57
N ILE A 40 6.11 -5.43 2.79
CA ILE A 40 7.39 -6.13 2.71
C ILE A 40 8.49 -5.23 2.12
N PRO A 41 8.32 -4.60 0.94
CA PRO A 41 9.40 -3.79 0.33
C PRO A 41 9.70 -2.47 1.04
N PHE A 42 8.81 -2.00 1.91
CA PHE A 42 9.03 -0.82 2.76
C PHE A 42 9.20 -1.18 4.24
N GLU A 43 9.34 -2.48 4.56
CA GLU A 43 9.49 -3.01 5.92
C GLU A 43 8.51 -2.37 6.92
N LEU A 44 7.23 -2.29 6.54
CA LEU A 44 6.20 -1.70 7.39
C LEU A 44 5.82 -2.64 8.52
N ASP A 45 5.88 -2.10 9.73
CA ASP A 45 5.29 -2.71 10.92
C ASP A 45 3.76 -2.72 10.84
N ALA A 46 3.13 -3.37 11.82
CA ALA A 46 1.66 -3.46 11.93
C ALA A 46 0.96 -2.09 11.85
N GLU A 47 1.49 -1.07 12.54
CA GLU A 47 0.97 0.31 12.46
C GLU A 47 1.06 0.92 11.06
N GLY A 48 2.11 0.54 10.31
CA GLY A 48 2.28 0.93 8.91
C GLY A 48 1.22 0.29 8.03
N MET A 49 0.90 -0.98 8.28
CA MET A 49 -0.18 -1.69 7.58
C MET A 49 -1.56 -1.14 7.89
N ASP A 50 -1.87 -0.84 9.16
CA ASP A 50 -3.15 -0.20 9.52
C ASP A 50 -3.37 1.12 8.77
N LYS A 51 -2.31 1.94 8.67
CA LYS A 51 -2.36 3.19 7.90
C LYS A 51 -2.56 2.96 6.40
N LEU A 52 -2.01 1.89 5.85
CA LEU A 52 -2.25 1.52 4.45
C LEU A 52 -3.69 1.10 4.25
N ILE A 53 -4.23 0.23 5.11
CA ILE A 53 -5.63 -0.21 5.05
C ILE A 53 -6.56 1.01 5.07
N GLN A 54 -6.37 1.92 6.03
CA GLN A 54 -7.16 3.16 6.10
C GLN A 54 -7.05 4.01 4.83
N LYS A 55 -5.86 4.14 4.23
CA LYS A 55 -5.70 4.87 2.96
C LYS A 55 -6.43 4.19 1.80
N PHE A 56 -6.42 2.87 1.75
CA PHE A 56 -7.14 2.12 0.73
C PHE A 56 -8.65 2.29 0.91
N GLU A 57 -9.16 2.20 2.14
CA GLU A 57 -10.57 2.41 2.45
C GLU A 57 -11.05 3.83 2.10
N ASP A 58 -10.29 4.86 2.49
CA ASP A 58 -10.60 6.27 2.17
C ASP A 58 -10.67 6.53 0.66
N ALA A 59 -9.87 5.80 -0.11
CA ALA A 59 -9.86 5.85 -1.56
C ALA A 59 -10.96 5.03 -2.24
N GLY A 60 -11.77 4.29 -1.47
CA GLY A 60 -12.84 3.42 -1.95
C GLY A 60 -12.37 2.03 -2.39
N VAL A 61 -11.26 1.55 -1.82
CA VAL A 61 -10.72 0.20 -2.05
C VAL A 61 -10.77 -0.59 -0.75
N SER A 62 -11.58 -1.64 -0.71
CA SER A 62 -11.68 -2.51 0.47
C SER A 62 -10.49 -3.46 0.55
N VAL A 63 -9.86 -3.57 1.72
CA VAL A 63 -8.87 -4.61 1.97
C VAL A 63 -9.61 -5.86 2.43
N VAL A 64 -9.46 -6.95 1.70
CA VAL A 64 -10.04 -8.26 1.99
C VAL A 64 -8.94 -9.23 2.40
N ASP A 65 -9.26 -10.22 3.22
CA ASP A 65 -8.32 -11.28 3.63
C ASP A 65 -7.93 -12.16 2.42
#